data_AF-A0A6N8ZAH9-F1
#
_entry.id   AF-A0A6N8ZAH9-F1
#
_cell.length_a   1.000
_cell.length_b   1.000
_cell.length_c   1.000
_cell.angle_alpha   90.00
_cell.angle_beta   90.00
_cell.angle_gamma   90.00
#
_symmetry.space_group_name_H-M   'P 1'
#
loop_
_entity.id
_entity.type
_entity.pdbx_description
1 polymer ?
#
loop_
_entity_poly.entity_id
_entity_poly.type
_entity_poly.pdbx_seq_one_letter_code
_entity_poly.pdbx_strand_id
1 'polypeptide(L)'
;MSSVSQLQQAMAALRLSLAEIRHKEEQLDASIAQFRTQLRRLPRQTIYGRAPLDMALSAMGEIEERLRDAEDNRRRVLTIKQAAEDELAALESVQQVDEARKALARLKQQTGRQPMSGETEAEIRRLEQFIAIHSKRAELTITAAFEERQNRG
;
A
#
# COMPACT_ATOMS: atom_id res chain seq x y z
N MET A 1 16.44 -15.00 17.93
CA MET A 1 15.84 -13.68 17.61
C MET A 1 14.33 -13.81 17.79
N SER A 2 13.71 -12.92 18.55
CA SER A 2 12.27 -13.02 18.88
C SER A 2 11.40 -12.66 17.67
N SER A 3 10.22 -13.28 17.51
CA SER A 3 9.25 -13.02 16.43
C SER A 3 8.87 -11.54 16.28
N VAL A 4 8.81 -10.80 17.39
CA VAL A 4 8.57 -9.35 17.40
C VAL A 4 9.64 -8.57 16.63
N SER A 5 10.90 -8.99 16.72
CA SER A 5 12.01 -8.35 16.00
C SER A 5 11.92 -8.59 14.49
N GLN A 6 11.41 -9.75 14.06
CA GLN A 6 11.24 -10.09 12.64
C GLN A 6 10.05 -9.33 12.03
N LEU A 7 8.93 -9.22 12.77
CA LEU A 7 7.78 -8.44 12.34
C LEU A 7 8.12 -6.95 12.15
N GLN A 8 8.86 -6.36 13.10
CA GLN A 8 9.31 -4.97 12.98
C GLN A 8 10.26 -4.75 11.80
N GLN A 9 11.17 -5.70 11.53
CA GLN A 9 12.05 -5.66 10.37
C GLN A 9 11.28 -5.75 9.06
N ALA A 10 10.30 -6.66 8.95
CA ALA A 10 9.45 -6.79 7.77
C ALA A 10 8.64 -5.51 7.48
N MET A 11 8.03 -4.92 8.51
CA MET A 11 7.32 -3.64 8.39
C MET A 11 8.24 -2.49 7.97
N ALA A 12 9.46 -2.42 8.51
CA ALA A 12 10.44 -1.41 8.10
C ALA A 12 10.85 -1.58 6.64
N ALA A 13 11.08 -2.80 6.17
CA ALA A 13 11.39 -3.09 4.78
C ALA A 13 10.23 -2.72 3.83
N LEU A 14 8.98 -3.02 4.22
CA LEU A 14 7.80 -2.62 3.44
C LEU A 14 7.64 -1.10 3.37
N ARG A 15 7.86 -0.38 4.47
CA ARG A 15 7.79 1.09 4.48
C ARG A 15 8.85 1.71 3.58
N LEU A 16 10.07 1.16 3.58
CA LEU A 16 11.13 1.60 2.66
C LEU A 16 10.72 1.33 1.20
N SER A 17 10.25 0.12 0.90
CA SER A 17 9.80 -0.25 -0.45
C SER A 17 8.65 0.66 -0.91
N LEU A 18 7.70 0.99 -0.03
CA LEU A 18 6.61 1.91 -0.34
C LEU A 18 7.10 3.32 -0.66
N ALA A 19 8.16 3.80 0.01
CA ALA A 19 8.76 5.08 -0.32
C ALA A 19 9.37 5.06 -1.73
N GLU A 20 10.07 3.99 -2.10
CA GLU A 20 10.63 3.80 -3.45
C GLU A 20 9.53 3.72 -4.52
N ILE A 21 8.46 2.96 -4.23
CA ILE A 21 7.29 2.82 -5.11
C ILE A 21 6.63 4.19 -5.35
N ARG A 22 6.41 4.98 -4.29
CA ARG A 22 5.84 6.34 -4.38
C ARG A 22 6.72 7.26 -5.20
N HIS A 23 8.03 7.21 -4.98
CA HIS A 23 8.96 7.98 -5.79
C HIS A 23 8.89 7.59 -7.28
N LYS A 24 8.78 6.29 -7.58
CA LYS A 24 8.63 5.82 -8.97
C LYS A 24 7.30 6.25 -9.59
N GLU A 25 6.21 6.23 -8.83
CA GLU A 25 4.91 6.73 -9.24
C GLU A 25 4.98 8.21 -9.64
N GLU A 26 5.55 9.06 -8.79
CA GLU A 26 5.74 10.50 -9.05
C GLU A 26 6.58 10.76 -10.32
N GLN A 27 7.67 10.00 -10.50
CA GLN A 27 8.50 10.10 -11.70
C GLN A 27 7.73 9.74 -12.98
N LEU A 28 6.90 8.69 -12.92
CA LEU A 28 6.08 8.28 -14.06
C LEU A 28 4.99 9.31 -14.36
N ASP A 29 4.35 9.88 -13.33
CA ASP A 29 3.36 10.94 -13.49
C ASP A 29 3.95 12.19 -14.15
N ALA A 30 5.14 12.61 -13.73
CA ALA A 30 5.86 13.71 -14.37
C ALA A 30 6.17 13.42 -15.84
N SER A 31 6.66 12.20 -16.14
CA SER A 31 7.00 11.78 -17.50
C SER A 31 5.76 11.74 -18.41
N ILE A 32 4.65 11.19 -17.92
CA ILE A 32 3.36 11.14 -18.64
C ILE A 32 2.87 12.55 -18.96
N ALA A 33 2.90 13.46 -17.98
CA ALA A 33 2.50 14.85 -18.18
C ALA A 33 3.38 15.55 -19.23
N GLN A 34 4.70 15.29 -19.21
CA GLN A 34 5.64 15.81 -20.18
C GLN A 34 5.35 15.31 -21.60
N PHE A 35 5.20 13.98 -21.80
CA PHE A 35 4.91 13.41 -23.12
C PHE A 35 3.60 13.91 -23.71
N ARG A 36 2.53 13.97 -22.89
CA ARG A 36 1.24 14.56 -23.31
C ARG A 36 1.38 16.02 -23.74
N THR A 37 2.22 16.80 -23.04
CA THR A 37 2.50 18.19 -23.39
C THR A 37 3.28 18.29 -24.71
N GLN A 38 4.25 17.40 -24.95
CA GLN A 38 5.02 17.37 -26.19
C GLN A 38 4.12 17.03 -27.39
N LEU A 39 3.29 15.99 -27.27
CA LEU A 39 2.32 15.60 -28.32
C LEU A 39 1.37 16.74 -28.67
N ARG A 40 0.87 17.49 -27.67
CA ARG A 40 0.00 18.64 -27.91
C ARG A 40 0.69 19.78 -28.68
N ARG A 41 2.03 19.91 -28.59
CA ARG A 41 2.79 21.01 -29.19
C ARG A 41 3.22 20.73 -30.63
N LEU A 42 3.51 19.47 -30.97
CA LEU A 42 4.05 19.09 -32.29
C LEU A 42 3.17 19.52 -33.47
N PRO A 43 1.83 19.34 -33.47
CA PRO A 43 0.99 19.77 -34.59
C PRO A 43 1.11 21.28 -34.87
N ARG A 44 1.19 22.10 -33.81
CA ARG A 44 1.38 23.56 -33.97
C ARG A 44 2.72 23.88 -34.62
N GLN A 45 3.78 23.15 -34.27
CA GLN A 45 5.10 23.37 -34.87
C GLN A 45 5.09 23.05 -36.36
N THR A 46 4.43 21.97 -36.77
CA THR A 46 4.27 21.63 -38.19
C THR A 46 3.42 22.65 -38.95
N ILE A 47 2.28 23.06 -38.40
CA ILE A 47 1.37 24.06 -39.01
C ILE A 47 2.10 25.39 -39.27
N TYR A 48 2.94 25.84 -38.33
CA TYR A 48 3.69 27.09 -38.47
C TYR A 48 5.05 26.91 -39.19
N GLY A 49 5.26 25.78 -39.87
CA GLY A 49 6.46 25.53 -40.67
C GLY A 49 7.76 25.41 -39.87
N ARG A 50 7.68 25.21 -38.55
CA ARG A 50 8.84 25.07 -37.66
C ARG A 50 9.43 23.66 -37.66
N ALA A 51 8.68 22.66 -38.12
CA ALA A 51 9.11 21.29 -38.30
C ALA A 51 8.48 20.68 -39.56
N PRO A 52 9.24 19.95 -40.40
CA PRO A 52 8.68 19.17 -41.50
C PRO A 52 7.66 18.14 -41.01
N LEU A 53 6.67 17.81 -41.85
CA LEU A 53 5.62 16.84 -41.49
C LEU A 53 6.19 15.47 -41.13
N ASP A 54 7.08 14.92 -41.94
CA ASP A 54 7.66 13.59 -41.68
C ASP A 54 8.45 13.53 -40.37
N MET A 55 9.17 14.61 -40.05
CA MET A 55 9.89 14.74 -38.78
C MET A 55 8.89 14.78 -37.61
N ALA A 56 7.81 15.54 -37.74
CA ALA A 56 6.80 15.63 -36.70
C ALA A 56 6.07 14.30 -36.49
N LEU A 57 5.72 13.58 -37.56
CA LEU A 57 5.10 12.25 -37.48
C LEU A 57 6.01 11.23 -36.81
N SER A 58 7.30 11.21 -37.18
CA SER A 58 8.30 10.34 -36.55
C SER A 58 8.43 10.64 -35.05
N ALA A 59 8.52 11.92 -34.67
CA ALA A 59 8.62 12.33 -33.28
C ALA A 59 7.34 12.00 -32.48
N MET A 60 6.16 12.17 -33.09
CA MET A 60 4.89 11.79 -32.46
C MET A 60 4.86 10.28 -32.17
N GLY A 61 5.26 9.44 -33.13
CA GLY A 61 5.29 7.99 -32.94
C GLY A 61 6.16 7.55 -31.77
N GLU A 62 7.37 8.11 -31.66
CA GLU A 62 8.29 7.80 -30.54
C GLU A 62 7.71 8.26 -29.19
N ILE A 63 7.15 9.47 -29.12
CA ILE A 63 6.59 10.00 -27.87
C ILE A 63 5.35 9.20 -27.46
N GLU A 64 4.51 8.78 -28.40
CA GLU A 64 3.35 7.94 -28.13
C GLU A 64 3.75 6.56 -27.59
N GLU A 65 4.80 5.94 -28.14
CA GLU A 65 5.34 4.68 -27.62
C GLU A 65 5.82 4.84 -26.17
N ARG A 66 6.66 5.85 -25.91
CA ARG A 66 7.15 6.16 -24.57
C ARG A 66 6.04 6.51 -23.59
N LEU A 67 4.99 7.18 -24.06
CA LEU A 67 3.80 7.48 -23.25
C LEU A 67 3.07 6.20 -22.86
N ARG A 68 2.81 5.31 -23.81
CA ARG A 68 2.16 4.01 -23.54
C ARG A 68 2.97 3.20 -22.53
N ASP A 69 4.29 3.12 -22.71
CA ASP A 69 5.16 2.41 -21.78
C ASP A 69 5.15 3.01 -20.37
N ALA A 70 5.14 4.34 -20.26
CA ALA A 70 5.05 5.03 -18.98
C ALA A 70 3.70 4.79 -18.29
N GLU A 71 2.59 4.82 -19.04
CA GLU A 71 1.24 4.53 -18.53
C GLU A 71 1.11 3.07 -18.07
N ASP A 72 1.66 2.12 -18.82
CA ASP A 72 1.70 0.70 -18.47
C ASP A 72 2.50 0.45 -17.20
N ASN A 73 3.69 1.04 -17.12
CA ASN A 73 4.52 0.94 -15.93
C ASN A 73 3.86 1.59 -14.72
N ARG A 74 3.15 2.72 -14.90
CA ARG A 74 2.39 3.35 -13.82
C ARG A 74 1.30 2.42 -13.28
N ARG A 75 0.54 1.76 -14.18
CA ARG A 75 -0.48 0.78 -13.76
C ARG A 75 0.14 -0.35 -12.94
N ARG A 76 1.27 -0.91 -13.40
CA ARG A 76 2.00 -1.96 -12.67
C ARG A 76 2.49 -1.48 -11.30
N VAL A 77 3.06 -0.28 -11.22
CA VAL A 77 3.51 0.34 -9.96
C VAL A 77 2.36 0.49 -8.97
N LEU A 78 1.18 0.92 -9.43
CA LEU A 78 0.00 1.04 -8.57
C LEU A 78 -0.49 -0.33 -8.06
N THR A 79 -0.46 -1.37 -8.89
CA THR A 79 -0.78 -2.73 -8.43
C THR A 79 0.18 -3.21 -7.34
N ILE A 80 1.49 -2.97 -7.50
CA ILE A 80 2.51 -3.32 -6.51
C ILE A 80 2.34 -2.50 -5.23
N LYS A 81 2.06 -1.19 -5.37
CA LYS A 81 1.80 -0.29 -4.24
C LYS A 81 0.65 -0.80 -3.38
N GLN A 82 -0.49 -1.13 -4.01
CA GLN A 82 -1.66 -1.64 -3.30
C GLN A 82 -1.32 -2.90 -2.50
N ALA A 83 -0.66 -3.87 -3.14
CA ALA A 83 -0.25 -5.11 -2.47
C ALA A 83 0.69 -4.86 -1.28
N ALA A 84 1.63 -3.93 -1.41
CA ALA A 84 2.54 -3.55 -0.32
C ALA A 84 1.84 -2.80 0.83
N GLU A 85 0.84 -1.96 0.52
CA GLU A 85 0.01 -1.28 1.52
C GLU A 85 -0.87 -2.27 2.29
N ASP A 86 -1.46 -3.25 1.59
CA ASP A 86 -2.27 -4.31 2.20
C ASP A 86 -1.44 -5.20 3.13
N GLU A 87 -0.25 -5.62 2.69
CA GLU A 87 0.67 -6.42 3.52
C GLU A 87 1.12 -5.65 4.77
N LEU A 88 1.48 -4.36 4.61
CA LEU A 88 1.87 -3.53 5.75
C LEU A 88 0.71 -3.38 6.75
N ALA A 89 -0.50 -3.15 6.27
CA ALA A 89 -1.70 -3.06 7.13
C ALA A 89 -1.97 -4.37 7.87
N ALA A 90 -1.76 -5.52 7.23
CA ALA A 90 -1.88 -6.82 7.88
C ALA A 90 -0.88 -7.00 9.02
N LEU A 91 0.40 -6.68 8.80
CA LEU A 91 1.44 -6.77 9.82
C LEU A 91 1.21 -5.80 10.99
N GLU A 92 0.75 -4.58 10.69
CA GLU A 92 0.37 -3.59 11.72
C GLU A 92 -0.80 -4.09 12.58
N SER A 93 -1.80 -4.74 11.98
CA SER A 93 -2.91 -5.34 12.72
C SER A 93 -2.43 -6.47 13.64
N VAL A 94 -1.50 -7.32 13.18
CA VAL A 94 -0.90 -8.37 14.03
C VAL A 94 -0.19 -7.76 15.23
N GLN A 95 0.62 -6.72 15.01
CA GLN A 95 1.32 -6.02 16.08
C GLN A 95 0.35 -5.44 17.12
N GLN A 96 -0.73 -4.80 16.66
CA GLN A 96 -1.73 -4.20 17.55
C GLN A 96 -2.45 -5.25 18.41
N VAL A 97 -2.79 -6.41 17.84
CA VAL A 97 -3.41 -7.52 18.59
C VAL A 97 -2.44 -8.07 19.64
N ASP A 98 -1.16 -8.26 19.29
CA ASP A 98 -0.15 -8.74 20.24
C ASP A 98 0.05 -7.77 21.41
N GLU A 99 0.08 -6.46 21.15
CA GLU A 99 0.17 -5.45 22.20
C GLU A 99 -1.09 -5.39 23.07
N ALA A 100 -2.28 -5.49 22.46
CA ALA A 100 -3.54 -5.55 23.20
C ALA A 100 -3.61 -6.79 24.12
N ARG A 101 -3.14 -7.95 23.64
CA ARG A 101 -3.05 -9.19 24.45
C ARG A 101 -2.08 -9.04 25.62
N LYS A 102 -0.91 -8.43 25.41
CA LYS A 102 0.06 -8.15 26.47
C LYS A 102 -0.50 -7.19 27.51
N ALA A 103 -1.17 -6.12 27.08
CA ALA A 103 -1.81 -5.15 27.98
C ALA A 103 -2.91 -5.82 28.82
N LEU A 104 -3.78 -6.61 28.19
CA LEU A 104 -4.83 -7.37 28.85
C LEU A 104 -4.27 -8.34 29.91
N ALA A 105 -3.21 -9.07 29.57
CA ALA A 105 -2.56 -10.00 30.51
C ALA A 105 -1.97 -9.27 31.72
N ARG A 106 -1.34 -8.10 31.51
CA ARG A 106 -0.82 -7.26 32.60
C ARG A 106 -1.92 -6.75 33.51
N LEU A 107 -3.03 -6.26 32.94
CA LEU A 107 -4.18 -5.78 33.72
C LEU A 107 -4.80 -6.92 34.54
N LYS A 108 -5.05 -8.09 33.94
CA LYS A 108 -5.56 -9.27 34.66
C LYS A 108 -4.65 -9.72 35.80
N GLN A 109 -3.33 -9.68 35.62
CA GLN A 109 -2.37 -9.98 36.70
C GLN A 109 -2.39 -8.95 37.85
N GLN A 110 -2.62 -7.67 37.55
CA GLN A 110 -2.73 -6.62 38.56
C GLN A 110 -4.04 -6.73 39.36
N THR A 111 -5.15 -7.06 38.70
CA THR A 111 -6.44 -7.30 39.36
C THR A 111 -6.42 -8.48 40.32
N GLY A 112 -5.61 -9.51 40.06
CA GLY A 112 -5.41 -10.62 41.00
C GLY A 112 -4.69 -10.22 42.31
N ARG A 113 -4.08 -9.02 42.36
CA ARG A 113 -3.29 -8.51 43.50
C ARG A 113 -3.92 -7.30 44.20
N GLN A 114 -4.85 -6.59 43.57
CA GLN A 114 -5.52 -5.40 44.12
C GLN A 114 -7.01 -5.38 43.74
N PRO A 115 -7.88 -4.80 44.58
CA PRO A 115 -9.29 -4.65 44.25
C PRO A 115 -9.45 -3.85 42.94
N MET A 116 -10.28 -4.38 42.05
CA MET A 116 -10.49 -3.87 40.70
C MET A 116 -11.18 -2.50 40.74
N SER A 117 -10.59 -1.49 40.11
CA SER A 117 -11.28 -0.21 39.89
C SER A 117 -12.24 -0.33 38.70
N GLY A 118 -13.32 0.44 38.68
CA GLY A 118 -14.26 0.47 37.55
C GLY A 118 -13.61 0.88 36.22
N GLU A 119 -12.55 1.69 36.26
CA GLU A 119 -11.72 2.05 35.10
C GLU A 119 -10.94 0.85 34.56
N THR A 120 -10.39 0.02 35.46
CA THR A 120 -9.66 -1.21 35.08
C THR A 120 -10.58 -2.22 34.39
N GLU A 121 -11.81 -2.38 34.88
CA GLU A 121 -12.82 -3.22 34.22
C GLU A 121 -13.21 -2.70 32.83
N ALA A 122 -13.40 -1.39 32.69
CA ALA A 122 -13.76 -0.79 31.42
C ALA A 122 -12.66 -0.99 30.37
N GLU A 123 -11.39 -0.82 30.74
CA GLU A 123 -10.26 -1.02 29.84
C GLU A 123 -10.06 -2.50 29.47
N ILE A 124 -10.29 -3.44 30.41
CA ILE A 124 -10.28 -4.88 30.11
C ILE A 124 -11.35 -5.23 29.05
N ARG A 125 -12.59 -4.76 29.24
CA ARG A 125 -13.68 -4.99 28.27
C ARG A 125 -13.36 -4.40 26.91
N ARG A 126 -12.77 -3.20 26.88
CA ARG A 126 -12.34 -2.53 25.64
C ARG A 126 -11.28 -3.33 24.89
N LEU A 127 -10.23 -3.80 25.59
CA LEU A 127 -9.17 -4.60 24.99
C LEU A 127 -9.67 -5.95 24.49
N GLU A 128 -10.58 -6.60 25.22
CA GLU A 128 -11.21 -7.86 24.79
C GLU A 128 -12.05 -7.66 23.53
N GLN A 129 -12.86 -6.60 23.47
CA GLN A 129 -13.62 -6.25 22.26
C GLN A 129 -12.70 -5.95 21.08
N PHE A 130 -11.61 -5.20 21.29
CA PHE A 130 -10.62 -4.91 20.27
C PHE A 130 -10.01 -6.19 19.69
N ILE A 131 -9.53 -7.10 20.55
CA ILE A 131 -8.95 -8.38 20.12
C ILE A 131 -9.98 -9.22 19.36
N ALA A 132 -11.23 -9.27 19.82
CA ALA A 132 -12.29 -10.03 19.16
C ALA A 132 -12.61 -9.50 17.75
N ILE A 133 -12.74 -8.18 17.60
CA ILE A 133 -12.99 -7.53 16.31
C ILE A 133 -11.85 -7.83 15.34
N HIS A 134 -10.60 -7.62 15.76
CA HIS A 134 -9.44 -7.81 14.89
C HIS A 134 -9.20 -9.29 14.55
N SER A 135 -9.46 -10.22 15.48
CA SER A 135 -9.37 -11.66 15.21
C SER A 135 -10.43 -12.10 14.18
N LYS A 136 -11.66 -11.60 14.29
CA LYS A 136 -12.73 -11.89 13.33
C LYS A 136 -12.46 -11.28 11.95
N ARG A 137 -11.84 -10.10 11.90
CA ARG A 137 -11.40 -9.49 10.65
C ARG A 137 -10.33 -10.33 9.95
N ALA A 138 -9.35 -10.84 10.71
CA ALA A 138 -8.33 -11.74 10.17
C ALA A 138 -8.93 -13.03 9.59
N GLU A 139 -9.92 -13.62 10.28
CA GLU A 139 -10.65 -14.80 9.80
C GLU A 139 -11.37 -14.55 8.47
N LEU A 140 -12.06 -13.41 8.34
CA LEU A 140 -12.75 -13.02 7.10
C LEU A 140 -11.76 -12.77 5.95
N THR A 141 -10.62 -12.13 6.20
CA THR A 141 -9.59 -11.90 5.17
C THR A 141 -9.00 -13.21 4.67
N ILE A 142 -8.75 -14.19 5.55
CA ILE A 142 -8.26 -15.53 5.16
C ILE A 142 -9.30 -16.25 4.30
N THR A 143 -10.57 -16.16 4.68
CA THR A 143 -11.69 -16.79 3.96
C THR A 143 -11.83 -16.19 2.55
N ALA A 144 -11.82 -14.86 2.43
CA ALA A 144 -11.89 -14.17 1.14
C ALA A 144 -10.70 -14.51 0.23
N ALA A 145 -9.48 -14.57 0.78
CA ALA A 145 -8.28 -14.96 0.03
C ALA A 145 -8.32 -16.43 -0.44
N PHE A 146 -8.98 -17.31 0.32
CA PHE A 146 -9.17 -18.71 -0.05
C PHE A 146 -10.20 -18.86 -1.20
N GLU A 147 -11.31 -18.13 -1.12
CA GLU A 147 -12.34 -18.09 -2.17
C GLU A 147 -11.81 -17.51 -3.49
N GLU A 148 -11.00 -16.44 -3.44
CA GLU A 148 -10.35 -15.89 -4.63
C GLU A 148 -9.36 -16.88 -5.29
N ARG A 149 -8.67 -17.72 -4.51
CA ARG A 149 -7.80 -18.77 -5.05
C ARG A 149 -8.59 -19.91 -5.68
N GLN A 150 -9.74 -20.29 -5.11
CA GLN A 150 -10.60 -21.31 -5.71
C GLN A 150 -11.29 -20.84 -6.99
N ASN A 151 -11.67 -19.55 -7.08
CA ASN A 151 -12.28 -18.99 -8.29
C ASN A 151 -11.28 -18.68 -9.43
N ARG A 152 -9.97 -18.73 -9.16
CA ARG A 152 -8.90 -18.54 -10.17
C ARG A 152 -8.25 -19.85 -10.63
N GLY A 153 -8.70 -21.00 -10.13
CA GLY A 153 -8.31 -22.33 -10.60
C GLY A 153 -9.33 -22.92 -11.56
#